data_AF-A0A7C6DEW9-F1
#
_entry.id   AF-A0A7C6DEW9-F1
#
_cell.length_a   1.000
_cell.length_b   1.000
_cell.length_c   1.000
_cell.angle_alpha   90.00
_cell.angle_beta   90.00
_cell.angle_gamma   90.00
#
_symmetry.space_group_name_H-M   'P 1'
#
loop_
_entity.id
_entity.type
_entity.pdbx_description
1 polymer ?
#
loop_
_entity_poly.entity_id
_entity_poly.type
_entity_poly.pdbx_seq_one_letter_code
_entity_poly.pdbx_strand_id
1 'polypeptide(L)'
;MYQTKLTIKDTQKAIKIVKDDFENRLAKSLNLDRVSAPILVLKDGVNDDLGIENSALSFYLEALDEHAEIVQSLAKWKRIALKKYGYHLYEGIYTDMNAIRQKETLDQLHSLYVDQWDWELIIDEKDQNEAFLKSIVRKILRVLKETKDKIKTIYPVLTDEINEEIHFITSEELYFLYPNLDSKAREREITRQFKSVFLMKIGVNFAEGLRHDLRAADYDNWNLNGDILIWSETLNDVVEVSSMGIRVNKETLTQQLKDSNQMYKANQTYHQMILNNELPYTIGGGIGQSRICMILLEKYHIAEVQASIWDSNSKKFFKEHKLNIL
;
A
#
# COMPACT_ATOMS: atom_id res chain seq x y z
N MET A 1 28.12 2.57 9.32
CA MET A 1 27.21 3.34 10.19
C MET A 1 26.50 4.35 9.30
N TYR A 2 25.17 4.39 9.32
CA TYR A 2 24.40 5.33 8.50
C TYR A 2 24.77 6.79 8.83
N GLN A 3 24.78 7.65 7.80
CA GLN A 3 24.92 9.09 7.95
C GLN A 3 23.84 9.75 7.09
N THR A 4 23.06 10.63 7.71
CA THR A 4 22.00 11.37 7.02
C THR A 4 22.59 12.23 5.88
N LYS A 5 22.07 12.04 4.67
CA LYS A 5 22.60 12.68 3.45
C LYS A 5 22.08 14.10 3.22
N LEU A 6 20.96 14.46 3.85
CA LEU A 6 20.28 15.73 3.68
C LEU A 6 20.03 16.39 5.03
N THR A 7 20.09 17.72 5.08
CA THR A 7 19.64 18.50 6.24
C THR A 7 18.14 18.33 6.44
N ILE A 8 17.61 18.66 7.64
CA ILE A 8 16.16 18.65 7.89
C ILE A 8 15.41 19.55 6.87
N LYS A 9 15.95 20.75 6.61
CA LYS A 9 15.36 21.70 5.66
C LYS A 9 15.33 21.16 4.24
N ASP A 10 16.42 20.54 3.79
CA ASP A 10 16.49 19.96 2.44
C ASP A 10 15.64 18.69 2.35
N THR A 11 15.54 17.91 3.42
CA THR A 11 14.64 16.76 3.50
C THR A 11 13.18 17.18 3.31
N GLN A 12 12.72 18.24 3.98
CA GLN A 12 11.37 18.79 3.80
C GLN A 12 11.09 19.23 2.35
N LYS A 13 12.04 19.92 1.71
CA LYS A 13 11.92 20.30 0.29
C LYS A 13 11.90 19.07 -0.62
N ALA A 14 12.77 18.09 -0.36
CA ALA A 14 12.89 16.88 -1.14
C ALA A 14 11.63 16.00 -1.04
N ILE A 15 11.02 15.89 0.15
CA ILE A 15 9.73 15.20 0.35
C ILE A 15 8.66 15.81 -0.55
N LYS A 16 8.53 17.14 -0.57
CA LYS A 16 7.57 17.81 -1.46
C LYS A 16 7.83 17.48 -2.93
N ILE A 17 9.07 17.57 -3.37
CA ILE A 17 9.44 17.28 -4.77
C ILE A 17 9.11 15.83 -5.14
N VAL A 18 9.44 14.88 -4.26
CA VAL A 18 9.15 13.46 -4.45
C VAL A 18 7.65 13.24 -4.54
N LYS A 19 6.87 13.77 -3.59
CA LYS A 19 5.43 13.56 -3.54
C LYS A 19 4.73 14.16 -4.77
N ASP A 20 5.00 15.43 -5.07
CA ASP A 20 4.44 16.13 -6.23
C ASP A 20 4.82 15.43 -7.55
N ASP A 21 6.06 14.96 -7.72
CA ASP A 21 6.47 14.33 -8.98
C ASP A 21 5.87 12.93 -9.15
N PHE A 22 5.90 12.12 -8.09
CA PHE A 22 5.38 10.75 -8.12
C PHE A 22 3.88 10.73 -8.42
N GLU A 23 3.09 11.55 -7.72
CA GLU A 23 1.63 11.58 -7.89
C GLU A 23 1.23 12.05 -9.30
N ASN A 24 1.91 13.07 -9.85
CA ASN A 24 1.65 13.57 -11.19
C ASN A 24 1.98 12.53 -12.27
N ARG A 25 3.06 11.76 -12.07
CA ARG A 25 3.43 10.67 -12.99
C ARG A 25 2.50 9.48 -12.88
N LEU A 26 2.11 9.10 -11.66
CA LEU A 26 1.15 8.03 -11.40
C LEU A 26 -0.18 8.33 -12.08
N ALA A 27 -0.71 9.54 -11.86
CA ALA A 27 -1.94 10.03 -12.46
C ALA A 27 -1.91 9.93 -13.99
N LYS A 28 -0.85 10.41 -14.63
CA LYS A 28 -0.69 10.33 -16.09
C LYS A 28 -0.53 8.90 -16.58
N SER A 29 0.23 8.07 -15.87
CA SER A 29 0.55 6.71 -16.31
C SER A 29 -0.65 5.76 -16.22
N LEU A 30 -1.57 6.02 -15.30
CA LEU A 30 -2.72 5.16 -15.02
C LEU A 30 -4.06 5.83 -15.35
N ASN A 31 -4.06 7.04 -15.91
CA ASN A 31 -5.25 7.85 -16.22
C ASN A 31 -6.13 8.06 -14.97
N LEU A 32 -5.54 8.66 -13.93
CA LEU A 32 -6.19 8.90 -12.65
C LEU A 32 -6.38 10.39 -12.40
N ASP A 33 -7.54 10.76 -11.88
CA ASP A 33 -7.79 12.08 -11.33
C ASP A 33 -7.57 12.11 -9.82
N ARG A 34 -6.99 13.21 -9.32
CA ARG A 34 -6.89 13.44 -7.87
C ARG A 34 -8.25 13.83 -7.35
N VAL A 35 -8.80 13.06 -6.40
CA VAL A 35 -10.06 13.37 -5.72
C VAL A 35 -9.85 13.61 -4.22
N SER A 36 -10.85 14.21 -3.56
CA SER A 36 -10.82 14.43 -2.13
C SER A 36 -11.27 13.18 -1.37
N ALA A 37 -10.42 12.64 -0.50
CA ALA A 37 -10.77 11.54 0.39
C ALA A 37 -11.54 11.98 1.64
N PRO A 38 -12.41 11.10 2.17
CA PRO A 38 -12.87 11.22 3.55
C PRO A 38 -11.75 10.86 4.53
N ILE A 39 -11.68 11.61 5.63
CA ILE A 39 -10.89 11.23 6.82
C ILE A 39 -11.73 10.45 7.84
N LEU A 40 -13.05 10.61 7.77
CA LEU A 40 -14.04 10.00 8.64
C LEU A 40 -15.11 9.30 7.80
N VAL A 41 -15.53 8.13 8.24
CA VAL A 41 -16.65 7.38 7.66
C VAL A 41 -17.56 6.90 8.78
N LEU A 42 -18.84 6.70 8.48
CA LEU A 42 -19.75 6.04 9.41
C LEU A 42 -19.36 4.56 9.56
N LYS A 43 -19.76 3.94 10.67
CA LYS A 43 -19.49 2.51 10.93
C LYS A 43 -20.47 1.60 10.14
N ASP A 44 -20.42 1.69 8.81
CA ASP A 44 -21.34 1.03 7.88
C ASP A 44 -20.70 -0.14 7.09
N GLY A 45 -19.44 -0.48 7.41
CA GLY A 45 -18.67 -1.55 6.76
C GLY A 45 -17.80 -1.10 5.57
N VAL A 46 -17.84 0.18 5.20
CA VAL A 46 -16.95 0.75 4.17
C VAL A 46 -15.52 0.94 4.69
N ASN A 47 -15.34 1.23 5.97
CA ASN A 47 -14.00 1.28 6.57
C ASN A 47 -13.38 -0.12 6.59
N ASP A 48 -12.12 -0.21 6.18
CA ASP A 48 -11.38 -1.46 6.23
C ASP A 48 -10.90 -1.76 7.66
N ASP A 49 -11.09 -3.00 8.10
CA ASP A 49 -10.64 -3.47 9.41
C ASP A 49 -9.18 -3.97 9.38
N LEU A 50 -8.58 -4.04 8.17
CA LEU A 50 -7.24 -4.61 7.93
C LEU A 50 -7.07 -6.01 8.54
N GLY A 51 -8.17 -6.76 8.70
CA GLY A 51 -8.19 -8.07 9.34
C GLY A 51 -8.11 -8.06 10.87
N ILE A 52 -8.09 -6.89 11.52
CA ILE A 52 -8.06 -6.74 12.98
C ILE A 52 -9.35 -6.09 13.45
N GLU A 53 -10.21 -6.85 14.13
CA GLU A 53 -11.49 -6.33 14.63
C GLU A 53 -11.28 -5.17 15.62
N ASN A 54 -12.13 -4.14 15.50
CA ASN A 54 -12.10 -2.94 16.34
C ASN A 54 -10.70 -2.29 16.41
N SER A 55 -9.98 -2.27 15.29
CA SER A 55 -8.69 -1.59 15.15
C SER A 55 -8.85 -0.09 14.90
N ALA A 56 -9.96 0.32 14.27
CA ALA A 56 -10.22 1.71 13.92
C ALA A 56 -10.47 2.57 15.17
N LEU A 57 -10.03 3.83 15.11
CA LEU A 57 -10.41 4.83 16.10
C LEU A 57 -11.87 5.23 15.85
N SER A 58 -12.76 4.89 16.79
CA SER A 58 -14.18 5.23 16.75
C SER A 58 -14.52 6.30 17.78
N PHE A 59 -15.37 7.25 17.40
CA PHE A 59 -15.83 8.31 18.28
C PHE A 59 -17.26 8.74 17.92
N TYR A 60 -17.96 9.27 18.91
CA TYR A 60 -19.33 9.74 18.77
C TYR A 60 -19.35 11.16 18.16
N LEU A 61 -20.25 11.37 17.21
CA LEU A 61 -20.49 12.64 16.54
C LEU A 61 -21.78 13.26 17.07
N GLU A 62 -21.65 14.25 17.96
CA GLU A 62 -22.81 14.97 18.53
C GLU A 62 -23.73 15.57 17.45
N ALA A 63 -23.16 16.05 16.34
CA ALA A 63 -23.92 16.68 15.26
C ALA A 63 -24.82 15.70 14.48
N LEU A 64 -24.53 14.40 14.53
CA LEU A 64 -25.27 13.37 13.79
C LEU A 64 -25.98 12.37 14.70
N ASP A 65 -25.70 12.38 16.01
CA ASP A 65 -26.12 11.34 16.96
C ASP A 65 -25.67 9.93 16.52
N GLU A 66 -24.44 9.84 15.97
CA GLU A 66 -23.92 8.63 15.34
C GLU A 66 -22.44 8.40 15.70
N HIS A 67 -21.96 7.15 15.53
CA HIS A 67 -20.54 6.85 15.63
C HIS A 67 -19.86 6.89 14.26
N ALA A 68 -18.72 7.58 14.20
CA ALA A 68 -17.81 7.56 13.06
C ALA A 68 -16.49 6.87 13.42
N GLU A 69 -15.76 6.52 12.38
CA GLU A 69 -14.42 5.94 12.47
C GLU A 69 -13.45 6.77 11.62
N ILE A 70 -12.23 6.94 12.13
CA ILE A 70 -11.11 7.39 11.31
C ILE A 70 -10.78 6.28 10.32
N VAL A 71 -10.64 6.65 9.05
CA VAL A 71 -10.32 5.72 7.98
C VAL A 71 -8.96 5.04 8.24
N GLN A 72 -8.89 3.73 8.02
CA GLN A 72 -7.62 2.99 8.02
C GLN A 72 -7.07 2.73 6.61
N SER A 73 -7.97 2.66 5.64
CA SER A 73 -7.73 2.42 4.22
C SER A 73 -9.01 2.79 3.46
N LEU A 74 -8.89 3.34 2.24
CA LEU A 74 -10.03 3.64 1.37
C LEU A 74 -10.28 2.54 0.34
N ALA A 75 -9.72 1.34 0.53
CA ALA A 75 -9.79 0.23 -0.42
C ALA A 75 -11.21 0.00 -0.97
N LYS A 76 -12.23 -0.06 -0.11
CA LYS A 76 -13.64 -0.23 -0.51
C LYS A 76 -14.26 1.08 -1.03
N TRP A 77 -13.96 2.19 -0.37
CA TRP A 77 -14.52 3.50 -0.68
C TRP A 77 -14.21 3.92 -2.13
N LYS A 78 -12.96 3.73 -2.60
CA LYS A 78 -12.56 4.19 -3.94
C LYS A 78 -13.39 3.53 -5.05
N ARG A 79 -13.72 2.26 -4.92
CA ARG A 79 -14.55 1.54 -5.91
C ARG A 79 -16.00 2.06 -5.92
N ILE A 80 -16.55 2.38 -4.75
CA ILE A 80 -17.86 3.05 -4.64
C ILE A 80 -17.78 4.45 -5.26
N ALA A 81 -16.71 5.19 -4.99
CA ALA A 81 -16.51 6.55 -5.49
C ALA A 81 -16.45 6.59 -7.03
N LEU A 82 -15.73 5.67 -7.67
CA LEU A 82 -15.69 5.55 -9.13
C LEU A 82 -17.09 5.46 -9.75
N LYS A 83 -17.94 4.57 -9.22
CA LYS A 83 -19.35 4.46 -9.65
C LYS A 83 -20.12 5.76 -9.38
N LYS A 84 -20.02 6.27 -8.15
CA LYS A 84 -20.80 7.43 -7.69
C LYS A 84 -20.47 8.69 -8.50
N TYR A 85 -19.22 8.86 -8.89
CA TYR A 85 -18.73 10.03 -9.61
C TYR A 85 -18.84 9.88 -11.14
N GLY A 86 -19.21 8.70 -11.64
CA GLY A 86 -19.49 8.48 -13.05
C GLY A 86 -18.25 8.29 -13.93
N TYR A 87 -17.16 7.74 -13.37
CA TYR A 87 -15.97 7.40 -14.15
C TYR A 87 -16.23 6.25 -15.13
N HIS A 88 -15.50 6.23 -16.23
CA HIS A 88 -15.66 5.26 -17.31
C HIS A 88 -14.49 4.27 -17.40
N LEU A 89 -14.61 3.32 -18.34
CA LEU A 89 -13.61 2.30 -18.58
C LEU A 89 -12.21 2.91 -18.80
N TYR A 90 -11.23 2.42 -18.04
CA TYR A 90 -9.85 2.90 -18.02
C TYR A 90 -9.65 4.32 -17.50
N GLU A 91 -10.62 4.86 -16.77
CA GLU A 91 -10.47 6.03 -15.94
C GLU A 91 -10.43 5.63 -14.46
N GLY A 92 -9.69 6.39 -13.67
CA GLY A 92 -9.51 6.10 -12.26
C GLY A 92 -9.36 7.32 -11.40
N ILE A 93 -9.18 7.08 -10.12
CA ILE A 93 -8.95 8.10 -9.10
C ILE A 93 -7.73 7.75 -8.26
N TYR A 94 -7.09 8.77 -7.71
CA TYR A 94 -6.24 8.61 -6.55
C TYR A 94 -6.51 9.68 -5.51
N THR A 95 -6.07 9.43 -4.29
CA THR A 95 -6.18 10.37 -3.18
C THR A 95 -4.96 10.29 -2.27
N ASP A 96 -4.65 11.42 -1.63
CA ASP A 96 -3.75 11.51 -0.49
C ASP A 96 -4.48 11.05 0.77
N MET A 97 -4.48 9.73 0.98
CA MET A 97 -5.10 9.12 2.15
C MET A 97 -4.19 9.30 3.37
N ASN A 98 -4.80 9.69 4.48
CA ASN A 98 -4.16 9.79 5.78
C ASN A 98 -4.96 8.98 6.79
N ALA A 99 -4.27 8.10 7.53
CA ALA A 99 -4.86 7.21 8.52
C ALA A 99 -4.08 7.26 9.83
N ILE A 100 -4.76 6.89 10.92
CA ILE A 100 -4.15 6.69 12.23
C ILE A 100 -4.38 5.24 12.66
N ARG A 101 -3.30 4.48 12.83
CA ARG A 101 -3.32 3.07 13.23
C ARG A 101 -2.84 2.92 14.67
N GLN A 102 -3.79 3.00 15.61
CA GLN A 102 -3.49 2.98 17.05
C GLN A 102 -2.86 1.67 17.56
N LYS A 103 -3.03 0.54 16.85
CA LYS A 103 -2.51 -0.78 17.23
C LYS A 103 -1.19 -1.13 16.53
N GLU A 104 -0.60 -0.17 15.81
CA GLU A 104 0.63 -0.41 15.04
C GLU A 104 1.84 -0.62 15.97
N THR A 105 2.71 -1.58 15.60
CA THR A 105 4.00 -1.74 16.28
C THR A 105 5.01 -0.80 15.62
N LEU A 106 5.58 0.13 16.40
CA LEU A 106 6.51 1.13 15.87
C LEU A 106 7.88 0.51 15.58
N ASP A 107 8.38 0.74 14.38
CA ASP A 107 9.73 0.36 13.97
C ASP A 107 10.26 1.31 12.88
N GLN A 108 11.34 0.90 12.21
CA GLN A 108 12.00 1.68 11.15
C GLN A 108 11.06 2.05 9.98
N LEU A 109 10.05 1.22 9.69
CA LEU A 109 9.12 1.32 8.58
C LEU A 109 7.66 1.58 8.99
N HIS A 110 7.32 1.41 10.27
CA HIS A 110 5.97 1.45 10.81
C HIS A 110 5.77 2.61 11.80
N SER A 111 4.67 3.34 11.61
CA SER A 111 4.29 4.53 12.37
C SER A 111 2.79 4.53 12.65
N LEU A 112 2.35 5.18 13.73
CA LEU A 112 0.93 5.40 14.00
C LEU A 112 0.24 6.19 12.88
N TYR A 113 0.97 7.10 12.24
CA TYR A 113 0.49 7.85 11.09
C TYR A 113 0.84 7.11 9.81
N VAL A 114 -0.17 6.85 8.97
CA VAL A 114 -0.01 6.20 7.67
C VAL A 114 -0.50 7.14 6.58
N ASP A 115 0.33 7.39 5.58
CA ASP A 115 0.00 8.15 4.39
C ASP A 115 0.15 7.30 3.12
N GLN A 116 -0.84 7.39 2.23
CA GLN A 116 -0.84 6.61 0.98
C GLN A 116 -1.34 7.44 -0.20
N TRP A 117 -0.77 7.21 -1.38
CA TRP A 117 -1.53 7.39 -2.61
C TRP A 117 -2.43 6.18 -2.77
N ASP A 118 -3.68 6.36 -2.36
CA ASP A 118 -4.68 5.31 -2.45
C ASP A 118 -5.43 5.48 -3.77
N TRP A 119 -5.30 4.51 -4.67
CA TRP A 119 -5.72 4.65 -6.08
C TRP A 119 -6.58 3.48 -6.57
N GLU A 120 -7.44 3.75 -7.55
CA GLU A 120 -8.37 2.76 -8.12
C GLU A 120 -8.68 3.12 -9.58
N LEU A 121 -8.77 2.12 -10.45
CA LEU A 121 -8.93 2.25 -11.90
C LEU A 121 -10.01 1.28 -12.39
N ILE A 122 -10.96 1.75 -13.20
CA ILE A 122 -11.95 0.87 -13.86
C ILE A 122 -11.27 0.08 -14.97
N ILE A 123 -11.54 -1.22 -15.03
CA ILE A 123 -10.98 -2.15 -16.01
C ILE A 123 -12.08 -2.93 -16.73
N ASP A 124 -11.73 -3.55 -17.86
CA ASP A 124 -12.63 -4.44 -18.59
C ASP A 124 -12.65 -5.81 -17.89
N GLU A 125 -13.73 -6.56 -18.04
CA GLU A 125 -13.84 -7.91 -17.49
C GLU A 125 -12.68 -8.82 -17.98
N LYS A 126 -12.27 -8.65 -19.25
CA LYS A 126 -11.17 -9.41 -19.86
C LYS A 126 -9.81 -9.12 -19.22
N ASP A 127 -9.66 -7.99 -18.53
CA ASP A 127 -8.41 -7.57 -17.90
C ASP A 127 -8.19 -8.25 -16.54
N GLN A 128 -9.13 -9.09 -16.08
CA GLN A 128 -9.00 -9.91 -14.87
C GLN A 128 -8.03 -11.09 -15.05
N ASN A 129 -6.77 -10.79 -15.38
CA ASN A 129 -5.73 -11.77 -15.62
C ASN A 129 -4.35 -11.27 -15.14
N GLU A 130 -3.42 -12.22 -14.92
CA GLU A 130 -2.08 -11.89 -14.43
C GLU A 130 -1.30 -10.97 -15.38
N ALA A 131 -1.49 -11.07 -16.70
CA ALA A 131 -0.75 -10.26 -17.65
C ALA A 131 -1.09 -8.77 -17.49
N PHE A 132 -2.37 -8.44 -17.30
CA PHE A 132 -2.81 -7.09 -17.04
C PHE A 132 -2.29 -6.57 -15.69
N LEU A 133 -2.43 -7.35 -14.61
CA LEU A 133 -1.86 -6.99 -13.29
C LEU A 133 -0.36 -6.67 -13.39
N LYS A 134 0.42 -7.57 -14.00
CA LYS A 134 1.87 -7.38 -14.20
C LYS A 134 2.17 -6.14 -15.04
N SER A 135 1.31 -5.77 -15.99
CA SER A 135 1.47 -4.56 -16.78
C SER A 135 1.32 -3.28 -15.95
N ILE A 136 0.36 -3.24 -15.02
CA ILE A 136 0.12 -2.10 -14.13
C ILE A 136 1.27 -1.95 -13.12
N VAL A 137 1.74 -3.07 -12.56
CA VAL A 137 2.89 -3.08 -11.65
C VAL A 137 4.15 -2.50 -12.32
N ARG A 138 4.43 -2.87 -13.58
CA ARG A 138 5.56 -2.29 -14.34
C ARG A 138 5.43 -0.79 -14.53
N LYS A 139 4.22 -0.28 -14.79
CA LYS A 139 3.97 1.16 -14.87
C LYS A 139 4.30 1.87 -13.55
N ILE A 140 3.86 1.32 -12.42
CA ILE A 140 4.11 1.90 -11.09
C ILE A 140 5.62 1.89 -10.77
N LEU A 141 6.33 0.80 -11.05
CA LEU A 141 7.79 0.74 -10.82
C LEU A 141 8.54 1.75 -11.70
N ARG A 142 8.12 1.91 -12.96
CA ARG A 142 8.68 2.94 -13.85
C ARG A 142 8.47 4.35 -13.30
N VAL A 143 7.27 4.66 -12.78
CA VAL A 143 7.00 5.95 -12.13
C VAL A 143 7.93 6.16 -10.92
N LEU A 144 8.17 5.12 -10.12
CA LEU A 144 9.10 5.16 -9.00
C LEU A 144 10.54 5.46 -9.45
N LYS A 145 11.01 4.77 -10.50
CA LYS A 145 12.34 4.98 -11.09
C LYS A 145 12.51 6.40 -11.62
N GLU A 146 11.56 6.88 -12.41
CA GLU A 146 11.62 8.23 -12.97
C GLU A 146 11.63 9.31 -11.88
N THR A 147 10.89 9.09 -10.78
CA THR A 147 10.91 9.97 -9.61
C THR A 147 12.28 9.94 -8.91
N LYS A 148 12.90 8.75 -8.78
CA LYS A 148 14.26 8.61 -8.25
C LYS A 148 15.26 9.41 -9.09
N ASP A 149 15.22 9.28 -10.40
CA ASP A 149 16.17 9.93 -11.31
C ASP A 149 16.07 11.45 -11.23
N LYS A 150 14.83 11.97 -11.12
CA LYS A 150 14.60 13.39 -10.90
C LYS A 150 15.19 13.86 -9.57
N ILE A 151 14.91 13.17 -8.46
CA ILE A 151 15.38 13.64 -7.15
C ILE A 151 16.90 13.53 -7.02
N LYS A 152 17.54 12.54 -7.63
CA LYS A 152 19.01 12.44 -7.73
C LYS A 152 19.62 13.60 -8.49
N THR A 153 18.98 14.05 -9.57
CA THR A 153 19.46 15.21 -10.34
C THR A 153 19.47 16.48 -9.49
N ILE A 154 18.48 16.63 -8.60
CA ILE A 154 18.36 17.80 -7.70
C ILE A 154 19.29 17.66 -6.49
N TYR A 155 19.44 16.45 -5.96
CA TYR A 155 20.29 16.13 -4.81
C TYR A 155 21.30 15.03 -5.17
N PRO A 156 22.43 15.35 -5.84
CA PRO A 156 23.41 14.36 -6.31
C PRO A 156 24.12 13.55 -5.21
N VAL A 157 23.93 13.93 -3.94
CA VAL A 157 24.38 13.15 -2.78
C VAL A 157 23.60 11.82 -2.63
N LEU A 158 22.40 11.74 -3.21
CA LEU A 158 21.60 10.53 -3.30
C LEU A 158 22.16 9.65 -4.41
N THR A 159 22.55 8.42 -4.07
CA THR A 159 23.33 7.52 -4.94
C THR A 159 22.60 6.26 -5.34
N ASP A 160 21.62 5.83 -4.56
CA ASP A 160 20.93 4.56 -4.75
C ASP A 160 20.15 4.58 -6.08
N GLU A 161 19.85 3.41 -6.62
CA GLU A 161 19.11 3.23 -7.86
C GLU A 161 17.87 2.39 -7.59
N ILE A 162 16.80 2.66 -8.34
CA ILE A 162 15.66 1.75 -8.43
C ILE A 162 15.89 0.87 -9.65
N ASN A 163 15.70 -0.45 -9.52
CA ASN A 163 15.74 -1.32 -10.68
C ASN A 163 14.44 -1.14 -11.48
N GLU A 164 14.52 -0.95 -12.80
CA GLU A 164 13.33 -0.88 -13.65
C GLU A 164 12.78 -2.28 -13.97
N GLU A 165 13.65 -3.30 -13.91
CA GLU A 165 13.23 -4.69 -14.05
C GLU A 165 12.62 -5.19 -12.74
N ILE A 166 11.39 -5.70 -12.81
CA ILE A 166 10.71 -6.31 -11.67
C ILE A 166 10.62 -7.81 -11.82
N HIS A 167 11.04 -8.53 -10.77
CA HIS A 167 10.88 -9.97 -10.69
C HIS A 167 9.49 -10.32 -10.17
N PHE A 168 8.77 -11.17 -10.89
CA PHE A 168 7.45 -11.66 -10.48
C PHE A 168 7.59 -13.06 -9.90
N ILE A 169 7.12 -13.26 -8.67
CA ILE A 169 7.11 -14.57 -8.02
C ILE A 169 5.84 -14.70 -7.18
N THR A 170 5.24 -15.88 -7.15
CA THR A 170 4.11 -16.14 -6.25
C THR A 170 4.59 -16.46 -4.83
N SER A 171 3.73 -16.21 -3.84
CA SER A 171 4.00 -16.57 -2.45
C SER A 171 4.32 -18.05 -2.24
N GLU A 172 3.71 -18.92 -3.04
CA GLU A 172 3.95 -20.36 -3.01
C GLU A 172 5.33 -20.72 -3.61
N GLU A 173 5.66 -20.20 -4.79
CA GLU A 173 6.99 -20.39 -5.38
C GLU A 173 8.09 -19.89 -4.44
N LEU A 174 7.87 -18.74 -3.79
CA LEU A 174 8.80 -18.18 -2.82
C LEU A 174 8.97 -19.10 -1.59
N TYR A 175 7.88 -19.70 -1.10
CA TYR A 175 7.93 -20.67 -0.01
C TYR A 175 8.79 -21.89 -0.39
N PHE A 176 8.57 -22.47 -1.57
CA PHE A 176 9.34 -23.63 -2.03
C PHE A 176 10.80 -23.30 -2.35
N LEU A 177 11.11 -22.07 -2.76
CA LEU A 177 12.48 -21.62 -2.99
C LEU A 177 13.29 -21.51 -1.69
N TYR A 178 12.63 -21.13 -0.59
CA TYR A 178 13.26 -20.91 0.72
C TYR A 178 12.47 -21.56 1.86
N PRO A 179 12.33 -22.90 1.89
CA PRO A 179 11.40 -23.58 2.80
C PRO A 179 11.79 -23.48 4.28
N ASN A 180 13.05 -23.18 4.57
CA ASN A 180 13.59 -23.10 5.94
C ASN A 180 13.56 -21.67 6.51
N LEU A 181 13.05 -20.68 5.77
CA LEU A 181 12.98 -19.28 6.19
C LEU A 181 11.53 -18.88 6.49
N ASP A 182 11.32 -17.97 7.44
CA ASP A 182 10.02 -17.34 7.66
C ASP A 182 9.63 -16.38 6.51
N SER A 183 8.36 -15.94 6.45
CA SER A 183 7.85 -15.10 5.34
C SER A 183 8.68 -13.84 5.10
N LYS A 184 9.08 -13.13 6.15
CA LYS A 184 9.86 -11.89 6.04
C LYS A 184 11.32 -12.16 5.66
N ALA A 185 11.90 -13.25 6.14
CA ALA A 185 13.21 -13.70 5.70
C ALA A 185 13.21 -14.12 4.22
N ARG A 186 12.13 -14.74 3.73
CA ARG A 186 11.97 -15.06 2.30
C ARG A 186 11.85 -13.80 1.44
N GLU A 187 11.02 -12.82 1.86
CA GLU A 187 10.90 -11.51 1.21
C GLU A 187 12.28 -10.81 1.11
N ARG A 188 13.04 -10.83 2.21
CA ARG A 188 14.41 -10.28 2.23
C ARG A 188 15.32 -10.95 1.21
N GLU A 189 15.37 -12.27 1.20
CA GLU A 189 16.34 -12.99 0.37
C GLU A 189 16.05 -12.81 -1.13
N ILE A 190 14.79 -12.94 -1.54
CA ILE A 190 14.41 -12.74 -2.94
C ILE A 190 14.61 -11.28 -3.38
N THR A 191 14.26 -10.33 -2.51
CA THR A 191 14.37 -8.90 -2.85
C THR A 191 15.82 -8.44 -2.85
N ARG A 192 16.68 -9.00 -2.01
CA ARG A 192 18.13 -8.77 -2.04
C ARG A 192 18.74 -9.20 -3.38
N GLN A 193 18.28 -10.32 -3.94
CA GLN A 193 18.75 -10.85 -5.21
C GLN A 193 18.27 -10.00 -6.40
N PHE A 194 16.98 -9.71 -6.48
CA PHE A 194 16.38 -9.07 -7.67
C PHE A 194 16.21 -7.55 -7.56
N LYS A 195 16.41 -6.98 -6.37
CA LYS A 195 16.27 -5.55 -6.01
C LYS A 195 14.85 -4.98 -6.11
N SER A 196 14.03 -5.47 -7.02
CA SER A 196 12.62 -5.11 -7.17
C SER A 196 11.81 -6.36 -7.46
N VAL A 197 10.85 -6.67 -6.58
CA VAL A 197 10.04 -7.90 -6.62
C VAL A 197 8.57 -7.52 -6.52
N PHE A 198 7.72 -8.17 -7.31
CA PHE A 198 6.28 -8.20 -7.07
C PHE A 198 5.91 -9.58 -6.54
N LEU A 199 5.61 -9.64 -5.24
CA LEU A 199 5.22 -10.86 -4.57
C LEU A 199 3.72 -11.07 -4.76
N MET A 200 3.37 -12.04 -5.61
CA MET A 200 2.00 -12.29 -6.02
C MET A 200 1.27 -13.26 -5.08
N LYS A 201 -0.06 -13.18 -5.13
CA LYS A 201 -1.00 -14.13 -4.51
C LYS A 201 -1.03 -14.15 -2.98
N ILE A 202 -0.92 -12.97 -2.39
CA ILE A 202 -0.89 -12.82 -0.93
C ILE A 202 -2.31 -12.98 -0.38
N GLY A 203 -2.45 -13.88 0.59
CA GLY A 203 -3.73 -14.31 1.17
C GLY A 203 -4.16 -15.72 0.74
N VAL A 204 -3.59 -16.25 -0.36
CA VAL A 204 -3.84 -17.63 -0.80
C VAL A 204 -3.15 -18.62 0.14
N ASN A 205 -3.89 -19.65 0.56
CA ASN A 205 -3.31 -20.80 1.24
C ASN A 205 -2.59 -21.68 0.21
N PHE A 206 -1.34 -22.04 0.48
CA PHE A 206 -0.61 -23.10 -0.22
C PHE A 206 -0.56 -24.36 0.67
N ALA A 207 0.29 -25.33 0.34
CA ALA A 207 0.36 -26.64 1.00
C ALA A 207 0.24 -26.57 2.54
N GLU A 208 -0.50 -27.52 3.12
CA GLU A 208 -0.71 -27.69 4.57
C GLU A 208 -1.46 -26.54 5.27
N GLY A 209 -2.20 -25.71 4.51
CA GLY A 209 -2.99 -24.60 5.07
C GLY A 209 -2.13 -23.40 5.48
N LEU A 210 -0.86 -23.40 5.07
CA LEU A 210 0.05 -22.27 5.25
C LEU A 210 -0.29 -21.17 4.25
N ARG A 211 -0.05 -19.93 4.66
CA ARG A 211 -0.15 -18.74 3.82
C ARG A 211 1.01 -17.81 4.13
N HIS A 212 1.34 -16.94 3.17
CA HIS A 212 2.47 -16.03 3.33
C HIS A 212 2.18 -14.89 4.30
N ASP A 213 1.03 -14.24 4.14
CA ASP A 213 0.54 -13.20 5.03
C ASP A 213 -1.01 -13.17 5.00
N LEU A 214 -1.60 -12.47 5.95
CA LEU A 214 -3.03 -12.19 5.98
C LEU A 214 -3.40 -11.15 4.91
N ARG A 215 -4.58 -11.31 4.32
CA ARG A 215 -5.18 -10.32 3.42
C ARG A 215 -6.68 -10.32 3.66
N ALA A 216 -7.30 -9.14 3.62
CA ALA A 216 -8.76 -9.06 3.74
C ALA A 216 -9.43 -9.75 2.55
N ALA A 217 -10.59 -10.35 2.81
CA ALA A 217 -11.31 -11.17 1.83
C ALA A 217 -12.16 -10.38 0.85
N ASP A 218 -12.32 -9.06 1.03
CA ASP A 218 -13.43 -8.31 0.46
C ASP A 218 -13.05 -7.19 -0.52
N TYR A 219 -11.77 -6.91 -0.75
CA TYR A 219 -11.36 -5.98 -1.81
C TYR A 219 -10.46 -6.62 -2.85
N ASP A 220 -9.40 -7.34 -2.49
CA ASP A 220 -8.49 -7.95 -3.46
C ASP A 220 -8.87 -9.39 -3.79
N ASN A 221 -8.86 -9.73 -5.08
CA ASN A 221 -8.82 -11.12 -5.50
C ASN A 221 -7.41 -11.67 -5.18
N TRP A 222 -7.32 -12.58 -4.21
CA TRP A 222 -6.04 -13.14 -3.77
C TRP A 222 -5.29 -13.89 -4.86
N ASN A 223 -5.94 -14.29 -5.96
CA ASN A 223 -5.22 -14.87 -7.10
C ASN A 223 -4.60 -13.82 -8.04
N LEU A 224 -5.03 -12.55 -7.92
CA LEU A 224 -4.67 -11.43 -8.79
C LEU A 224 -4.26 -10.19 -7.97
N ASN A 225 -3.51 -10.39 -6.89
CA ASN A 225 -2.95 -9.34 -6.06
C ASN A 225 -1.45 -9.55 -5.80
N GLY A 226 -0.84 -8.60 -5.11
CA GLY A 226 0.51 -8.73 -4.59
C GLY A 226 1.06 -7.45 -3.99
N ASP A 227 2.29 -7.55 -3.50
CA ASP A 227 3.04 -6.45 -2.92
C ASP A 227 4.27 -6.10 -3.75
N ILE A 228 4.54 -4.80 -3.89
CA ILE A 228 5.79 -4.30 -4.51
C ILE A 228 6.83 -4.15 -3.39
N LEU A 229 7.90 -4.94 -3.50
CA LEU A 229 9.01 -5.02 -2.57
C LEU A 229 10.27 -4.43 -3.22
N ILE A 230 10.90 -3.47 -2.54
CA ILE A 230 12.12 -2.79 -3.02
C ILE A 230 13.25 -3.01 -2.01
N TRP A 231 14.42 -3.40 -2.50
CA TRP A 231 15.61 -3.49 -1.66
C TRP A 231 16.13 -2.09 -1.34
N SER A 232 16.29 -1.78 -0.06
CA SER A 232 16.92 -0.54 0.40
C SER A 232 18.37 -0.82 0.79
N GLU A 233 19.33 -0.26 0.05
CA GLU A 233 20.75 -0.35 0.45
C GLU A 233 21.00 0.42 1.75
N THR A 234 20.21 1.45 2.02
CA THR A 234 20.29 2.25 3.26
C THR A 234 19.89 1.44 4.49
N LEU A 235 18.81 0.65 4.38
CA LEU A 235 18.33 -0.21 5.48
C LEU A 235 19.04 -1.57 5.50
N ASN A 236 19.65 -1.96 4.37
CA ASN A 236 20.08 -3.33 4.10
C ASN A 236 18.94 -4.33 4.34
N ASP A 237 17.74 -3.96 3.90
CA ASP A 237 16.50 -4.71 4.10
C ASP A 237 15.47 -4.36 3.01
N VAL A 238 14.37 -5.10 2.95
CA VAL A 238 13.22 -4.89 2.07
C VAL A 238 12.32 -3.78 2.60
N VAL A 239 11.80 -2.96 1.68
CA VAL A 239 10.70 -2.03 1.93
C VAL A 239 9.54 -2.40 1.03
N GLU A 240 8.43 -2.76 1.64
CA GLU A 240 7.14 -2.90 0.98
C GLU A 240 6.55 -1.52 0.71
N VAL A 241 6.53 -1.11 -0.57
CA VAL A 241 6.07 0.24 -0.97
C VAL A 241 4.62 0.28 -1.40
N SER A 242 4.04 -0.87 -1.78
CA SER A 242 2.65 -0.95 -2.21
C SER A 242 2.05 -2.32 -1.98
N SER A 243 0.77 -2.34 -1.63
CA SER A 243 -0.14 -3.48 -1.77
C SER A 243 -1.21 -3.14 -2.78
N MET A 244 -1.40 -4.01 -3.77
CA MET A 244 -2.35 -3.77 -4.86
C MET A 244 -2.90 -5.07 -5.46
N GLY A 245 -4.03 -4.97 -6.15
CA GLY A 245 -4.65 -6.10 -6.81
C GLY A 245 -5.83 -5.75 -7.67
N ILE A 246 -6.18 -6.69 -8.53
CA ILE A 246 -7.47 -6.71 -9.21
C ILE A 246 -8.53 -7.04 -8.17
N ARG A 247 -9.60 -6.27 -8.14
CA ARG A 247 -10.60 -6.40 -7.09
C ARG A 247 -11.45 -7.64 -7.24
N VAL A 248 -11.98 -8.11 -6.13
CA VAL A 248 -12.93 -9.23 -6.12
C VAL A 248 -14.15 -8.92 -7.01
N ASN A 249 -14.62 -9.93 -7.71
CA ASN A 249 -15.93 -9.99 -8.34
C ASN A 249 -16.90 -10.78 -7.44
N LYS A 250 -18.14 -10.99 -7.90
CA LYS A 250 -19.17 -11.72 -7.17
C LYS A 250 -18.71 -13.12 -6.72
N GLU A 251 -18.11 -13.87 -7.63
CA GLU A 251 -17.70 -15.26 -7.42
C GLU A 251 -16.54 -15.33 -6.42
N THR A 252 -15.50 -14.54 -6.66
CA THR A 252 -14.30 -14.49 -5.81
C THR A 252 -14.58 -13.91 -4.43
N LEU A 253 -15.43 -12.88 -4.32
CA LEU A 253 -15.88 -12.36 -3.03
C LEU A 253 -16.59 -13.46 -2.23
N THR A 254 -17.53 -14.17 -2.86
CA THR A 254 -18.28 -15.24 -2.19
C THR A 254 -17.36 -16.35 -1.72
N GLN A 255 -16.40 -16.75 -2.55
CA GLN A 255 -15.44 -17.79 -2.20
C GLN A 255 -14.51 -17.36 -1.06
N GLN A 256 -13.88 -16.19 -1.17
CA GLN A 256 -12.95 -15.68 -0.16
C GLN A 256 -13.63 -15.43 1.19
N LEU A 257 -14.88 -14.93 1.22
CA LEU A 257 -15.64 -14.78 2.47
C LEU A 257 -15.96 -16.13 3.14
N LYS A 258 -16.16 -17.20 2.36
CA LYS A 258 -16.31 -18.55 2.92
C LYS A 258 -14.99 -19.05 3.48
N ASP A 259 -13.92 -18.92 2.70
CA ASP A 259 -12.58 -19.40 3.08
C ASP A 259 -12.02 -18.67 4.31
N SER A 260 -12.41 -17.40 4.51
CA SER A 260 -12.04 -16.60 5.68
C SER A 260 -13.03 -16.70 6.84
N ASN A 261 -14.13 -17.47 6.72
CA ASN A 261 -15.24 -17.51 7.69
C ASN A 261 -15.87 -16.13 7.99
N GLN A 262 -15.95 -15.26 6.97
CA GLN A 262 -16.48 -13.88 7.08
C GLN A 262 -17.80 -13.67 6.31
N MET A 263 -18.58 -14.72 6.10
CA MET A 263 -19.88 -14.62 5.40
C MET A 263 -20.86 -13.62 6.03
N TYR A 264 -20.70 -13.25 7.31
CA TYR A 264 -21.49 -12.19 7.94
C TYR A 264 -21.32 -10.82 7.26
N LYS A 265 -20.17 -10.56 6.60
CA LYS A 265 -19.92 -9.32 5.84
C LYS A 265 -20.78 -9.23 4.57
N ALA A 266 -21.29 -10.36 4.06
CA ALA A 266 -22.09 -10.38 2.83
C ALA A 266 -23.35 -9.49 2.92
N ASN A 267 -23.86 -9.22 4.12
CA ASN A 267 -25.03 -8.36 4.33
C ASN A 267 -24.70 -6.85 4.37
N GLN A 268 -23.43 -6.46 4.33
CA GLN A 268 -23.03 -5.05 4.33
C GLN A 268 -23.23 -4.41 2.96
N THR A 269 -23.42 -3.09 2.94
CA THR A 269 -23.78 -2.32 1.73
C THR A 269 -22.79 -2.55 0.59
N TYR A 270 -21.48 -2.41 0.84
CA TYR A 270 -20.45 -2.59 -0.18
C TYR A 270 -20.47 -4.01 -0.78
N HIS A 271 -20.60 -5.04 0.05
CA HIS A 271 -20.62 -6.43 -0.38
C HIS A 271 -21.88 -6.74 -1.19
N GLN A 272 -23.04 -6.23 -0.78
CA GLN A 272 -24.28 -6.35 -1.55
C GLN A 272 -24.15 -5.72 -2.94
N MET A 273 -23.51 -4.55 -3.05
CA MET A 273 -23.27 -3.93 -4.36
C MET A 273 -22.38 -4.81 -5.25
N ILE A 274 -21.38 -5.52 -4.71
CA ILE A 274 -20.59 -6.48 -5.51
C ILE A 274 -21.43 -7.69 -5.91
N LEU A 275 -22.16 -8.30 -4.97
CA LEU A 275 -22.96 -9.51 -5.19
C LEU A 275 -24.10 -9.30 -6.19
N ASN A 276 -24.58 -8.06 -6.31
CA ASN A 276 -25.60 -7.63 -7.27
C ASN A 276 -25.01 -7.08 -8.58
N ASN A 277 -23.69 -7.19 -8.80
CA ASN A 277 -22.98 -6.66 -9.98
C ASN A 277 -23.22 -5.17 -10.22
N GLU A 278 -23.32 -4.41 -9.14
CA GLU A 278 -23.57 -2.97 -9.18
C GLU A 278 -22.30 -2.13 -9.26
N LEU A 279 -21.15 -2.66 -8.82
CA LEU A 279 -19.85 -1.97 -8.89
C LEU A 279 -19.06 -2.40 -10.14
N PRO A 280 -18.28 -1.49 -10.75
CA PRO A 280 -17.45 -1.83 -11.90
C PRO A 280 -16.34 -2.82 -11.52
N TYR A 281 -15.78 -3.54 -12.49
CA TYR A 281 -14.49 -4.22 -12.32
C TYR A 281 -13.40 -3.17 -12.17
N THR A 282 -12.52 -3.34 -11.18
CA THR A 282 -11.44 -2.40 -10.91
C THR A 282 -10.14 -3.11 -10.56
N ILE A 283 -9.05 -2.38 -10.74
CA ILE A 283 -7.75 -2.65 -10.11
C ILE A 283 -7.41 -1.46 -9.23
N GLY A 284 -6.79 -1.70 -8.08
CA GLY A 284 -6.33 -0.61 -7.24
C GLY A 284 -5.31 -1.04 -6.21
N GLY A 285 -4.85 -0.08 -5.41
CA GLY A 285 -3.88 -0.33 -4.36
C GLY A 285 -3.61 0.91 -3.51
N GLY A 286 -2.82 0.69 -2.47
CA GLY A 286 -2.21 1.76 -1.68
C GLY A 286 -0.72 1.81 -1.94
N ILE A 287 -0.15 2.99 -2.09
CA ILE A 287 1.30 3.21 -2.21
C ILE A 287 1.73 4.12 -1.06
N GLY A 288 2.58 3.64 -0.16
CA GLY A 288 2.96 4.37 1.06
C GLY A 288 3.82 5.60 0.74
N GLN A 289 3.30 6.81 0.98
CA GLN A 289 4.02 8.03 0.56
C GLN A 289 5.31 8.22 1.36
N SER A 290 5.24 8.02 2.68
CA SER A 290 6.43 8.10 3.55
C SER A 290 7.42 6.99 3.23
N ARG A 291 6.98 5.75 2.96
CA ARG A 291 7.88 4.65 2.57
C ARG A 291 8.59 4.92 1.24
N ILE A 292 7.88 5.47 0.26
CA ILE A 292 8.47 5.93 -1.01
C ILE A 292 9.51 7.03 -0.73
N CYS A 293 9.19 8.02 0.12
CA CYS A 293 10.13 9.05 0.50
C CYS A 293 11.38 8.47 1.18
N MET A 294 11.26 7.45 2.03
CA MET A 294 12.40 6.79 2.65
C MET A 294 13.34 6.19 1.61
N ILE A 295 12.79 5.43 0.66
CA ILE A 295 13.56 4.78 -0.39
C ILE A 295 14.23 5.81 -1.30
N LEU A 296 13.48 6.81 -1.75
CA LEU A 296 13.98 7.79 -2.72
C LEU A 296 14.99 8.77 -2.12
N LEU A 297 14.85 9.09 -0.83
CA LEU A 297 15.71 10.01 -0.10
C LEU A 297 16.76 9.31 0.77
N GLU A 298 16.86 7.98 0.67
CA GLU A 298 17.89 7.14 1.31
C GLU A 298 17.90 7.36 2.83
N LYS A 299 16.70 7.26 3.42
CA LYS A 299 16.48 7.46 4.85
C LYS A 299 16.43 6.14 5.58
N TYR A 300 17.01 6.13 6.77
CA TYR A 300 17.14 4.94 7.59
C TYR A 300 15.89 4.70 8.47
N HIS A 301 15.08 5.74 8.70
CA HIS A 301 13.86 5.60 9.48
C HIS A 301 12.74 6.44 8.91
N ILE A 302 11.49 5.93 8.96
CA ILE A 302 10.30 6.64 8.49
C ILE A 302 10.09 8.00 9.18
N ALA A 303 10.58 8.14 10.41
CA ALA A 303 10.53 9.36 11.21
C ALA A 303 11.38 10.51 10.60
N GLU A 304 12.33 10.21 9.70
CA GLU A 304 13.09 11.24 8.97
C GLU A 304 12.27 11.87 7.82
N VAL A 305 11.12 11.28 7.47
CA VAL A 305 10.24 11.76 6.38
C VAL A 305 8.80 11.97 6.80
N GLN A 306 8.48 11.69 8.06
CA GLN A 306 7.13 11.75 8.61
C GLN A 306 7.16 12.26 10.05
N ALA A 307 6.39 13.31 10.32
CA ALA A 307 6.17 13.81 11.67
C ALA A 307 5.12 12.95 12.38
N SER A 308 5.52 12.23 13.43
CA SER A 308 4.67 11.29 14.17
C SER A 308 5.07 11.22 15.65
N ILE A 309 4.35 10.41 16.43
CA ILE A 309 4.61 10.18 17.84
C ILE A 309 5.45 8.92 18.00
N TRP A 310 6.53 9.02 18.76
CA TRP A 310 7.48 7.94 19.01
C TRP A 310 7.69 7.71 20.51
N ASP A 311 7.83 6.45 20.89
CA ASP A 311 8.12 6.05 22.27
C ASP A 311 9.54 6.44 22.72
N SER A 312 9.82 6.26 24.01
CA SER A 312 11.11 6.62 24.61
C SER A 312 12.29 5.82 24.07
N ASN A 313 12.10 4.55 23.70
CA ASN A 313 13.15 3.71 23.12
C ASN A 313 13.48 4.18 21.71
N SER A 314 12.47 4.47 20.90
CA SER A 314 12.62 5.08 19.57
C SER A 314 13.39 6.40 19.65
N LYS A 315 13.01 7.31 20.56
CA LYS A 315 13.74 8.58 20.77
C LYS A 315 15.19 8.40 21.18
N LYS A 316 15.49 7.38 22.00
CA LYS A 316 16.86 7.04 22.39
C LYS A 316 17.65 6.54 21.18
N PHE A 317 17.08 5.62 20.39
CA PHE A 317 17.65 5.10 19.16
C PHE A 317 18.01 6.24 18.19
N PHE A 318 17.10 7.19 17.99
CA PHE A 318 17.29 8.37 17.14
C PHE A 318 18.51 9.19 17.54
N LYS A 319 18.66 9.46 18.84
CA LYS A 319 19.78 10.25 19.37
C LYS A 319 21.11 9.52 19.24
N GLU A 320 21.14 8.22 19.52
CA GLU A 320 22.34 7.38 19.42
C GLU A 320 22.85 7.29 17.97
N HIS A 321 21.93 7.19 17.01
CA HIS A 321 22.24 7.08 15.58
C HIS A 321 22.30 8.42 14.85
N LYS A 322 22.11 9.54 15.56
CA LYS A 322 22.12 10.91 15.02
C LYS A 322 21.19 11.09 13.82
N LEU A 323 19.99 10.53 13.92
CA LEU A 323 18.97 10.64 12.87
C LEU A 323 18.35 12.05 12.86
N ASN A 324 18.00 12.55 11.67
CA ASN A 324 17.35 13.84 11.48
C ASN A 324 15.83 13.66 11.40
N ILE A 325 15.18 13.62 12.56
CA ILE A 325 13.74 13.34 12.71
C ILE A 325 12.91 14.59 12.42
N LEU A 326 11.71 14.41 11.86
CA LEU A 326 10.75 15.49 11.57
C LEU A 326 9.73 15.72 12.68
#